data_AF-A0A534S6V0-F1
#
_entry.id   AF-A0A534S6V0-F1
#
_cell.length_a   1.000
_cell.length_b   1.000
_cell.length_c   1.000
_cell.angle_alpha   90.00
_cell.angle_beta   90.00
_cell.angle_gamma   90.00
#
_symmetry.space_group_name_H-M   'P 1'
#
loop_
_entity.id
_entity.type
_entity.pdbx_description
1 polymer ?
#
loop_
_entity_poly.entity_id
_entity_poly.type
_entity_poly.pdbx_seq_one_letter_code
_entity_poly.pdbx_strand_id
1 'polypeptide(L)'
;MSAVVDSNQEAAYSDQYTIYQGLKQAFKTIDYDGYLYPNKVIFGDPDQCVERIKQILATGVTNVSLLANFGGLDHAKVLTSLDRFAKYVIPRFQ
;
A
#
# COMPACT_ATOMS: atom_id res chain seq x y z
N MET A 1 -4.70 -24.85 -32.16
CA MET A 1 -4.82 -23.48 -31.62
C MET A 1 -4.88 -23.61 -30.11
N SER A 2 -3.76 -23.37 -29.40
CA SER A 2 -3.69 -23.56 -27.95
C SER A 2 -4.39 -22.40 -27.25
N ALA A 3 -5.38 -22.69 -26.41
CA ALA A 3 -6.04 -21.68 -25.60
C ALA A 3 -5.02 -21.13 -24.59
N VAL A 4 -4.77 -19.82 -24.65
CA VAL A 4 -4.03 -19.11 -23.61
C VAL A 4 -4.90 -19.12 -22.37
N VAL A 5 -4.49 -19.88 -21.36
CA VAL A 5 -5.11 -19.83 -20.03
C VAL A 5 -4.70 -18.50 -19.42
N ASP A 6 -5.68 -17.64 -19.17
CA ASP A 6 -5.49 -16.34 -18.53
C ASP A 6 -4.91 -16.58 -17.12
N SER A 7 -3.68 -16.14 -16.88
CA SER A 7 -2.89 -16.47 -15.67
C SER A 7 -3.51 -15.94 -14.37
N ASN A 8 -4.60 -15.16 -14.46
CA ASN A 8 -5.30 -14.56 -13.33
C ASN A 8 -6.54 -15.34 -12.87
N GLN A 9 -6.75 -16.57 -13.35
CA GLN A 9 -7.86 -17.43 -12.91
C GLN A 9 -7.45 -18.60 -12.00
N GLU A 10 -6.27 -18.55 -11.38
CA GLU A 10 -5.94 -19.53 -10.36
C GLU A 10 -6.89 -19.33 -9.15
N ALA A 11 -7.57 -20.39 -8.73
CA ALA A 11 -8.51 -20.30 -7.62
C ALA A 11 -7.76 -19.80 -6.38
N ALA A 12 -8.28 -18.75 -5.73
CA ALA A 12 -7.74 -18.13 -4.51
C ALA A 12 -7.60 -19.09 -3.29
N TYR A 13 -7.78 -20.39 -3.51
CA TYR A 13 -7.86 -21.47 -2.54
C TYR A 13 -6.99 -22.69 -2.93
N SER A 14 -6.05 -22.56 -3.88
CA SER A 14 -5.05 -23.62 -4.09
C SER A 14 -4.17 -23.77 -2.85
N ASP A 15 -3.57 -24.95 -2.62
CA ASP A 15 -2.76 -25.24 -1.42
C ASP A 15 -1.57 -24.26 -1.27
N GLN A 16 -1.14 -23.63 -2.36
CA GLN A 16 -0.10 -22.60 -2.39
C GLN A 16 -0.53 -21.28 -1.73
N TYR A 17 -1.84 -21.06 -1.56
CA TYR A 17 -2.43 -19.88 -0.91
C TYR A 17 -2.80 -20.10 0.56
N THR A 18 -2.39 -21.21 1.19
CA THR A 18 -2.69 -21.50 2.61
C THR A 18 -2.24 -20.37 3.56
N ILE A 19 -1.17 -19.64 3.21
CA ILE A 19 -0.71 -18.43 3.93
C ILE A 19 -1.81 -17.35 3.99
N TYR A 20 -2.61 -17.19 2.93
CA TYR A 20 -3.70 -16.20 2.89
C TYR A 20 -4.83 -16.52 3.87
N GLN A 21 -5.01 -17.79 4.26
CA GLN A 21 -6.00 -18.14 5.29
C GLN A 21 -5.55 -17.65 6.68
N GLY A 22 -4.27 -17.78 7.00
CA GLY A 22 -3.68 -17.20 8.21
C GLY A 22 -3.72 -15.67 8.19
N LEU A 23 -3.39 -15.07 7.05
CA LEU A 23 -3.47 -13.61 6.86
C LEU A 23 -4.90 -13.09 7.02
N LYS A 24 -5.91 -13.81 6.53
CA LYS A 24 -7.32 -13.41 6.67
C LYS A 24 -7.74 -13.26 8.13
N GLN A 25 -7.26 -14.14 9.01
CA GLN A 25 -7.57 -14.05 10.43
C GLN A 25 -6.77 -12.94 11.11
N ALA A 26 -5.51 -12.73 10.71
CA ALA A 26 -4.69 -11.61 11.18
C ALA A 26 -5.25 -10.24 10.74
N PHE A 27 -5.79 -10.12 9.53
CA PHE A 27 -6.39 -8.88 9.03
C PHE A 27 -7.62 -8.43 9.84
N LYS A 28 -8.34 -9.37 10.49
CA LYS A 28 -9.47 -9.02 11.36
C LYS A 28 -9.05 -8.31 12.65
N THR A 29 -7.79 -8.45 13.06
CA THR A 29 -7.26 -7.86 14.29
C THR A 29 -6.43 -6.62 14.03
N ILE A 30 -6.33 -6.17 12.77
CA ILE A 30 -5.62 -4.95 12.42
C ILE A 30 -6.53 -3.76 12.71
N ASP A 31 -6.11 -2.91 13.64
CA ASP A 31 -6.75 -1.65 13.93
C ASP A 31 -5.97 -0.46 13.35
N TYR A 32 -6.67 0.65 13.12
CA TYR A 32 -6.08 1.82 12.47
C TYR A 32 -5.10 2.55 13.40
N ASP A 33 -5.46 2.80 14.65
CA ASP A 33 -4.71 3.72 15.54
C ASP A 33 -3.51 3.08 16.26
N GLY A 34 -3.53 1.76 16.46
CA GLY A 34 -2.54 0.99 17.21
C GLY A 34 -1.62 0.15 16.33
N TYR A 35 -2.10 -0.29 15.17
CA TYR A 35 -1.32 -1.17 14.27
C TYR A 35 -0.91 -0.49 12.97
N LEU A 36 -1.85 0.14 12.24
CA LEU A 36 -1.55 0.73 10.92
C LEU A 36 -0.90 2.10 11.02
N TYR A 37 -1.63 3.07 11.55
CA TYR A 37 -1.14 4.41 11.81
C TYR A 37 -0.51 4.45 13.21
N PRO A 38 0.65 5.09 13.38
CA PRO A 38 1.38 5.79 12.33
C PRO A 38 2.47 4.87 11.70
N ASN A 39 2.68 3.66 12.21
CA ASN A 39 3.90 2.87 12.03
C ASN A 39 4.04 2.10 10.72
N LYS A 40 2.95 1.79 10.01
CA LYS A 40 2.94 0.87 8.87
C LYS A 40 2.49 1.51 7.55
N VAL A 41 1.94 2.72 7.59
CA VAL A 41 1.39 3.39 6.40
C VAL A 41 1.86 4.83 6.27
N ILE A 42 2.05 5.28 5.03
CA ILE A 42 2.21 6.68 4.67
C ILE A 42 0.84 7.14 4.17
N PHE A 43 0.04 7.70 5.07
CA PHE A 43 -1.35 8.08 4.82
C PHE A 43 -1.71 9.33 5.63
N GLY A 44 -2.61 10.15 5.10
CA GLY A 44 -3.10 11.36 5.74
C GLY A 44 -3.03 12.57 4.82
N ASP A 45 -2.89 13.75 5.41
CA ASP A 45 -2.61 14.98 4.69
C ASP A 45 -1.15 15.03 4.16
N PRO A 46 -0.80 16.01 3.30
CA PRO A 46 0.55 16.13 2.78
C PRO A 46 1.64 16.31 3.84
N ASP A 47 1.36 16.97 4.96
CA ASP A 47 2.34 17.25 6.01
C ASP A 47 2.66 15.97 6.79
N GLN A 48 1.63 15.20 7.13
CA GLN A 48 1.78 13.87 7.74
C GLN A 48 2.60 12.92 6.85
N CYS A 49 2.31 12.92 5.54
CA CYS A 49 3.07 12.12 4.57
C CYS A 49 4.55 12.52 4.55
N VAL A 50 4.84 13.83 4.55
CA VAL A 50 6.21 14.33 4.52
C VAL A 50 6.96 14.01 5.80
N GLU A 51 6.33 14.21 6.95
CA GLU A 51 6.92 13.86 8.24
C GLU A 51 7.32 12.38 8.28
N ARG A 52 6.41 11.49 7.85
CA ARG A 52 6.67 10.05 7.83
C ARG A 52 7.82 9.67 6.91
N ILE A 53 7.88 10.23 5.70
CA ILE A 53 8.98 9.96 4.77
C ILE A 53 10.30 10.46 5.36
N LYS A 54 10.32 11.65 5.98
CA LYS A 54 11.53 12.16 6.67
C LYS A 54 11.99 11.24 7.81
N GLN A 55 11.06 10.70 8.61
CA GLN A 55 11.39 9.73 9.66
C GLN A 55 12.03 8.46 9.06
N ILE A 56 11.54 7.98 7.93
CA ILE A 56 12.11 6.82 7.23
C ILE A 56 13.51 7.15 6.70
N LEU A 57 13.69 8.28 6.02
CA LEU A 57 15.00 8.70 5.49
C LEU A 57 16.03 8.89 6.62
N ALA A 58 15.61 9.38 7.79
CA ALA A 58 16.48 9.54 8.96
C ALA A 58 17.06 8.22 9.50
N THR A 59 16.49 7.07 9.12
CA THR A 59 17.05 5.75 9.45
C THR A 59 18.24 5.35 8.57
N GLY A 60 18.57 6.14 7.54
CA GLY A 60 19.62 5.85 6.56
C GLY A 60 19.10 5.19 5.27
N VAL A 61 17.78 4.97 5.15
CA VAL A 61 17.14 4.55 3.90
C VAL A 61 17.26 5.66 2.86
N THR A 62 17.67 5.30 1.65
CA THR A 62 17.88 6.26 0.54
C THR A 62 16.71 6.32 -0.45
N ASN A 63 15.88 5.27 -0.48
CA ASN A 63 14.78 5.14 -1.44
C ASN A 63 13.51 4.65 -0.73
N VAL A 64 12.39 5.32 -0.99
CA VAL A 64 11.08 4.96 -0.46
C VAL A 64 10.14 4.67 -1.62
N SER A 65 9.68 3.42 -1.72
CA SER A 65 8.70 2.99 -2.72
C SER A 65 7.31 2.86 -2.09
N LEU A 66 6.28 3.23 -2.84
CA LEU A 66 4.89 3.21 -2.37
C LEU A 66 4.04 2.26 -3.20
N LEU A 67 3.36 1.34 -2.53
CA LEU A 67 2.24 0.61 -3.12
C LEU A 67 0.95 1.40 -2.88
N ALA A 68 0.50 2.14 -3.91
CA ALA A 68 -0.63 3.07 -3.79
C ALA A 68 -2.02 2.40 -3.93
N ASN A 69 -2.09 1.19 -4.49
CA ASN A 69 -3.33 0.43 -4.62
C ASN A 69 -3.07 -1.06 -4.40
N PHE A 70 -3.70 -1.62 -3.38
CA PHE A 70 -3.62 -3.04 -3.02
C PHE A 70 -4.88 -3.83 -3.44
N GLY A 71 -5.73 -3.24 -4.27
CA GLY A 71 -7.00 -3.82 -4.71
C GLY A 71 -8.18 -3.42 -3.83
N GLY A 72 -9.37 -3.31 -4.43
CA GLY A 72 -10.60 -2.94 -3.72
C GLY A 72 -10.79 -1.44 -3.44
N LEU A 73 -9.80 -0.59 -3.74
CA LEU A 73 -9.95 0.85 -3.70
C LEU A 73 -10.53 1.38 -5.02
N ASP A 74 -11.42 2.36 -4.91
CA ASP A 74 -11.97 3.07 -6.07
C ASP A 74 -10.84 3.74 -6.89
N HIS A 75 -10.81 3.46 -8.18
CA HIS A 75 -9.72 3.88 -9.06
C HIS A 75 -9.57 5.41 -9.14
N ALA A 76 -10.69 6.14 -9.23
CA ALA A 76 -10.66 7.60 -9.34
C ALA A 76 -10.11 8.25 -8.06
N LYS A 77 -10.45 7.69 -6.88
CA LYS A 77 -9.87 8.12 -5.61
C LYS A 77 -8.37 7.87 -5.52
N VAL A 78 -7.89 6.73 -6.03
CA VAL A 78 -6.46 6.42 -6.08
C VAL A 78 -5.73 7.45 -6.94
N LEU A 79 -6.21 7.73 -8.15
CA LEU A 79 -5.60 8.72 -9.04
C LEU A 79 -5.58 10.12 -8.41
N THR A 80 -6.69 10.54 -7.81
CA THR A 80 -6.78 11.83 -7.10
C THR A 80 -5.78 11.91 -5.93
N SER A 81 -5.53 10.80 -5.24
CA SER A 81 -4.53 10.74 -4.17
C SER A 81 -3.11 10.89 -4.72
N LEU A 82 -2.80 10.21 -5.81
CA LEU A 82 -1.50 10.30 -6.49
C LEU A 82 -1.23 11.72 -7.01
N ASP A 83 -2.23 12.39 -7.60
CA ASP A 83 -2.09 13.78 -8.05
C ASP A 83 -1.77 14.73 -6.89
N ARG A 84 -2.47 14.59 -5.77
CA ARG A 84 -2.18 15.39 -4.56
C ARG A 84 -0.80 15.07 -4.01
N PHE A 85 -0.39 13.80 -4.01
CA PHE A 85 0.93 13.39 -3.55
C PHE A 85 2.04 14.01 -4.42
N ALA A 86 1.91 13.92 -5.75
CA ALA A 86 2.84 14.51 -6.69
C ALA A 86 2.92 16.04 -6.54
N LYS A 87 1.78 16.70 -6.31
CA LYS A 87 1.71 18.17 -6.20
C LYS A 87 2.23 18.73 -4.87
N TYR A 88 1.96 18.04 -3.76
CA TYR A 88 2.18 18.62 -2.41
C TYR A 88 3.25 17.90 -1.58
N VAL A 89 3.58 16.64 -1.88
CA VAL A 89 4.54 15.84 -1.10
C VAL A 89 5.89 15.75 -1.79
N ILE A 90 5.94 15.29 -3.05
CA ILE A 90 7.20 15.11 -3.80
C ILE A 90 8.10 16.37 -3.82
N PRO A 91 7.59 17.60 -4.02
CA PRO A 91 8.42 18.80 -4.06
C PRO A 91 9.17 19.10 -2.75
N ARG A 92 8.82 18.44 -1.64
CA ARG A 92 9.49 18.64 -0.34
C ARG A 92 10.77 17.79 -0.16
N PHE A 93 11.13 16.99 -1.17
CA PHE A 93 12.28 16.08 -1.17
C PHE A 93 13.23 16.28 -2.37
N GLN A 94 13.12 17.43 -3.04
CA GLN A 94 14.02 17.84 -4.13
C GLN A 94 15.28 18.49 -3.58
#